data_AF-A0A939VM20-F1
#
_entry.id   AF-A0A939VM20-F1
#
_cell.length_a   1.000
_cell.length_b   1.000
_cell.length_c   1.000
_cell.angle_alpha   90.00
_cell.angle_beta   90.00
_cell.angle_gamma   90.00
#
_symmetry.space_group_name_H-M   'P 1'
#
loop_
_entity.id
_entity.type
_entity.pdbx_description
1 polymer ?
#
loop_
_entity_poly.entity_id
_entity_poly.type
_entity_poly.pdbx_seq_one_letter_code
_entity_poly.pdbx_strand_id
1 'polypeptide(L)'
;MAMDSVLISHFLSLKAMGVSELTNEIGLFVIGVGIGIVANLFIRPKKDYMAKMKDETDALMKKALHRMSLRIVNPAMDDYDGSCFITLRKTLDEASALAHLNYMNQLTSRNKEDIEYIAMREEQSDTLYEIYKHLRGIQTVPNTAEMLSRFFEKVSIEYSMENTVDGLMAEYDELNTHMKEMPLPKDREEFEDRARLFAVMRGIGDLLYIKHIYVLKAANQRNLKLRELQK
;
A
#
# COMPACT_ATOMS: atom_id res chain seq x y z
N MET A 1 38.85 -10.10 -4.90
CA MET A 1 39.62 -11.09 -4.11
C MET A 1 40.23 -12.18 -4.98
N ALA A 2 39.48 -12.97 -5.76
CA ALA A 2 40.08 -14.00 -6.63
C ALA A 2 40.90 -13.40 -7.81
N MET A 3 40.38 -12.37 -8.48
CA MET A 3 41.10 -11.64 -9.54
C MET A 3 42.38 -10.98 -9.04
N ASP A 4 42.32 -10.30 -7.89
CA ASP A 4 43.48 -9.65 -7.28
C ASP A 4 44.57 -10.67 -6.89
N SER A 5 44.15 -11.87 -6.45
CA SER A 5 45.07 -12.97 -6.12
C SER A 5 45.77 -13.56 -7.34
N VAL A 6 45.13 -13.57 -8.52
CA VAL A 6 45.75 -14.05 -9.77
C VAL A 6 46.74 -13.03 -10.30
N LEU A 7 46.37 -11.75 -10.30
CA LEU A 7 47.23 -10.59 -10.61
C LEU A 7 48.53 -10.62 -9.78
N ILE A 8 48.39 -10.76 -8.47
CA ILE A 8 49.51 -10.79 -7.51
C ILE A 8 50.36 -12.04 -7.71
N SER A 9 49.75 -13.21 -7.97
CA SER A 9 50.48 -14.46 -8.23
C SER A 9 51.29 -14.39 -9.54
N HIS A 10 50.71 -13.84 -10.61
CA HIS A 10 51.40 -13.66 -11.89
C HIS A 10 52.56 -12.66 -11.78
N PHE A 11 52.35 -11.56 -11.04
CA PHE A 11 53.39 -10.57 -10.76
C PHE A 11 54.55 -11.15 -9.93
N LEU A 12 54.23 -11.94 -8.89
CA LEU A 12 55.22 -12.61 -8.03
C LEU A 12 55.97 -13.74 -8.76
N SER A 13 55.31 -14.42 -9.71
CA SER A 13 55.88 -15.57 -10.44
C SER A 13 56.81 -15.17 -11.59
N LEU A 14 56.48 -14.12 -12.35
CA LEU A 14 57.18 -13.81 -13.61
C LEU A 14 58.12 -12.60 -13.57
N LYS A 15 58.15 -11.80 -12.48
CA LYS A 15 59.01 -10.59 -12.32
C LYS A 15 58.88 -9.50 -13.40
N ALA A 16 58.10 -9.71 -14.45
CA ALA A 16 57.73 -8.74 -15.47
C ALA A 16 56.35 -9.09 -16.03
N MET A 17 55.44 -8.12 -16.07
CA MET A 17 54.19 -8.24 -16.82
C MET A 17 54.44 -7.82 -18.27
N GLY A 18 54.28 -8.76 -19.20
CA GLY A 18 54.19 -8.43 -20.61
C GLY A 18 52.85 -7.76 -20.93
N VAL A 19 52.82 -6.99 -22.00
CA VAL A 19 51.59 -6.34 -22.52
C VAL A 19 50.52 -7.39 -22.86
N SER A 20 50.93 -8.59 -23.26
CA SER A 20 50.06 -9.73 -23.59
C SER A 20 49.26 -10.22 -22.38
N GLU A 21 49.92 -10.43 -21.24
CA GLU A 21 49.29 -10.87 -19.99
C GLU A 21 48.27 -9.85 -19.50
N LEU A 22 48.60 -8.56 -19.58
CA LEU A 22 47.69 -7.46 -19.22
C LEU A 22 46.44 -7.44 -20.10
N THR A 23 46.58 -7.65 -21.42
CA THR A 23 45.41 -7.70 -22.32
C THR A 23 44.51 -8.89 -22.05
N ASN A 24 45.07 -10.03 -21.65
CA ASN A 24 44.29 -11.22 -21.29
C ASN A 24 43.46 -10.97 -20.01
N GLU A 25 44.04 -10.34 -18.99
CA GLU A 25 43.30 -9.97 -17.78
C GLU A 25 42.21 -8.94 -18.04
N ILE A 26 42.48 -7.93 -18.87
CA ILE A 26 41.44 -6.97 -19.30
C ILE A 26 40.31 -7.71 -20.03
N GLY A 27 40.63 -8.68 -20.89
CA GLY A 27 39.64 -9.52 -21.57
C GLY A 27 38.77 -10.32 -20.60
N LEU A 28 39.38 -11.00 -19.62
CA LEU A 28 38.68 -11.73 -18.56
C LEU A 28 37.80 -10.81 -17.70
N PHE A 29 38.28 -9.62 -17.37
CA PHE A 29 37.50 -8.61 -16.65
C PHE A 29 36.28 -8.16 -17.46
N VAL A 30 36.46 -7.82 -18.73
CA VAL A 30 35.37 -7.39 -19.62
C VAL A 30 34.34 -8.50 -19.81
N ILE A 31 34.76 -9.75 -19.94
CA ILE A 31 33.84 -10.90 -20.02
C ILE A 31 33.08 -11.06 -18.71
N GLY A 32 33.76 -11.01 -17.56
CA GLY A 32 33.12 -11.14 -16.25
C GLY A 32 32.10 -10.03 -15.97
N VAL A 33 32.48 -8.77 -16.22
CA VAL A 33 31.58 -7.61 -16.10
C VAL A 33 30.46 -7.69 -17.12
N GLY A 34 30.77 -8.07 -18.37
CA GLY A 34 29.80 -8.21 -19.45
C GLY A 34 28.73 -9.25 -19.13
N ILE A 35 29.13 -10.44 -18.68
CA ILE A 35 28.20 -11.50 -18.25
C ILE A 35 27.36 -11.02 -17.06
N GLY A 36 27.97 -10.33 -16.09
CA GLY A 36 27.24 -9.76 -14.94
C GLY A 36 26.18 -8.73 -15.36
N ILE A 37 26.51 -7.83 -16.29
CA ILE A 37 25.57 -6.86 -16.85
C ILE A 37 24.45 -7.57 -17.62
N VAL A 38 24.78 -8.54 -18.49
CA VAL A 38 23.79 -9.31 -19.25
C VAL A 38 22.85 -10.07 -18.32
N ALA A 39 23.37 -10.74 -17.30
CA ALA A 39 22.56 -11.42 -16.29
C ALA A 39 21.62 -10.44 -15.57
N ASN A 40 22.11 -9.25 -15.22
CA ASN A 40 21.30 -8.20 -14.59
C ASN A 40 20.23 -7.62 -15.54
N LEU A 41 20.47 -7.60 -16.86
CA LEU A 41 19.49 -7.18 -17.88
C LEU A 41 18.37 -8.21 -18.12
N PHE A 42 18.63 -9.50 -17.86
CA PHE A 42 17.62 -10.54 -17.95
C PHE A 42 16.58 -10.45 -16.82
N ILE A 43 16.97 -9.95 -15.63
CA ILE A 43 16.06 -9.76 -14.51
C ILE A 43 15.28 -8.47 -14.72
N ARG A 44 14.05 -8.58 -15.24
CA ARG A 44 13.16 -7.43 -15.45
C ARG A 44 12.13 -7.29 -14.32
N PRO A 45 11.70 -6.07 -13.97
CA PRO A 45 10.57 -5.86 -13.07
C PRO A 45 9.31 -6.57 -13.57
N LYS A 46 8.62 -7.28 -12.69
CA LYS A 46 7.38 -8.00 -12.99
C LYS A 46 6.18 -7.07 -12.91
N LYS A 47 6.06 -6.14 -13.86
CA LYS A 47 5.02 -5.09 -13.86
C LYS A 47 3.60 -5.64 -13.92
N ASP A 48 3.33 -6.62 -14.78
CA ASP A 48 1.99 -7.20 -14.93
C ASP A 48 1.54 -7.93 -13.66
N TYR A 49 2.48 -8.59 -12.99
CA TYR A 49 2.18 -9.23 -11.72
C TYR A 49 1.94 -8.20 -10.62
N MET A 50 2.70 -7.10 -10.59
CA MET A 50 2.46 -5.99 -9.67
C MET A 50 1.09 -5.33 -9.89
N ALA A 51 0.67 -5.14 -11.13
CA ALA A 51 -0.66 -4.62 -11.45
C ALA A 51 -1.76 -5.54 -10.90
N LYS A 52 -1.65 -6.86 -11.14
CA LYS A 52 -2.59 -7.84 -10.59
C LYS A 52 -2.65 -7.82 -9.06
N MET A 53 -1.49 -7.72 -8.39
CA MET A 53 -1.45 -7.62 -6.93
C MET A 53 -2.17 -6.37 -6.41
N LYS A 54 -1.99 -5.22 -7.06
CA LYS A 54 -2.70 -3.98 -6.70
C LYS A 54 -4.21 -4.13 -6.88
N ASP A 55 -4.65 -4.71 -7.99
CA ASP A 55 -6.08 -4.95 -8.26
C ASP A 55 -6.69 -5.91 -7.23
N GLU A 56 -5.97 -6.98 -6.87
CA GLU A 56 -6.40 -7.95 -5.87
C GLU A 56 -6.49 -7.32 -4.48
N THR A 57 -5.46 -6.56 -4.06
CA THR A 57 -5.49 -5.79 -2.81
C THR A 57 -6.69 -4.86 -2.77
N ASP A 58 -6.91 -4.07 -3.82
CA ASP A 58 -8.05 -3.13 -3.87
C ASP A 58 -9.39 -3.84 -3.83
N ALA A 59 -9.53 -4.98 -4.51
CA ALA A 59 -10.75 -5.79 -4.45
C ALA A 59 -11.02 -6.34 -3.05
N LEU A 60 -9.99 -6.78 -2.32
CA LEU A 60 -10.12 -7.24 -0.93
C LEU A 60 -10.50 -6.10 0.01
N MET A 61 -9.90 -4.91 -0.16
CA MET A 61 -10.24 -3.70 0.61
C MET A 61 -11.69 -3.28 0.38
N LYS A 62 -12.14 -3.24 -0.89
CA LYS A 62 -13.54 -3.00 -1.27
C LYS A 62 -14.48 -3.99 -0.59
N LYS A 63 -14.16 -5.28 -0.70
CA LYS A 63 -14.98 -6.34 -0.10
C LYS A 63 -15.07 -6.18 1.42
N ALA A 64 -13.99 -5.77 2.09
CA ALA A 64 -13.99 -5.49 3.52
C ALA A 64 -14.90 -4.30 3.86
N LEU A 65 -14.78 -3.18 3.15
CA LEU A 65 -15.64 -1.99 3.32
C LEU A 65 -17.13 -2.31 3.11
N HIS A 66 -17.46 -3.04 2.05
CA HIS A 66 -18.84 -3.46 1.79
C HIS A 66 -19.35 -4.43 2.87
N ARG A 67 -18.53 -5.35 3.36
CA ARG A 67 -18.92 -6.21 4.50
C ARG A 67 -19.17 -5.39 5.76
N MET A 68 -18.39 -4.33 5.99
CA MET A 68 -18.61 -3.42 7.12
C MET A 68 -19.93 -2.67 7.00
N SER A 69 -20.32 -2.19 5.81
CA SER A 69 -21.63 -1.54 5.63
C SER A 69 -22.75 -2.48 6.05
N LEU A 70 -22.73 -3.73 5.58
CA LEU A 70 -23.71 -4.74 5.98
C LEU A 70 -23.70 -5.03 7.49
N ARG A 71 -22.50 -5.13 8.10
CA ARG A 71 -22.35 -5.41 9.54
C ARG A 71 -22.85 -4.28 10.43
N ILE A 72 -22.78 -3.03 9.98
CA ILE A 72 -23.24 -1.85 10.75
C ILE A 72 -24.75 -1.94 11.01
N VAL A 73 -25.54 -2.37 10.02
CA VAL A 73 -27.00 -2.48 10.13
C VAL A 73 -27.49 -3.86 10.55
N ASN A 74 -26.62 -4.87 10.53
CA ASN A 74 -26.94 -6.22 10.98
C ASN A 74 -25.91 -6.75 12.01
N PRO A 75 -26.10 -6.48 13.32
CA PRO A 75 -25.17 -6.90 14.36
C PRO A 75 -25.01 -8.42 14.49
N ALA A 76 -26.03 -9.17 14.10
CA ALA A 76 -26.06 -10.63 14.09
C ALA A 76 -25.55 -11.22 12.75
N MET A 77 -24.87 -10.44 11.91
CA MET A 77 -24.30 -10.94 10.66
C MET A 77 -23.28 -12.05 10.93
N ASP A 78 -23.64 -13.27 10.53
CA ASP A 78 -22.78 -14.44 10.53
C ASP A 78 -21.61 -14.25 9.53
N ASP A 79 -20.53 -15.02 9.69
CA ASP A 79 -19.38 -15.06 8.75
C ASP A 79 -18.53 -13.77 8.66
N TYR A 80 -18.56 -12.93 9.71
CA TYR A 80 -17.62 -11.80 9.87
C TYR A 80 -16.62 -12.02 11.02
N ASP A 81 -15.86 -13.10 10.89
CA ASP A 81 -14.87 -13.60 11.86
C ASP A 81 -13.48 -12.94 11.78
N GLY A 82 -13.28 -12.06 10.80
CA GLY A 82 -12.02 -11.36 10.55
C GLY A 82 -11.03 -12.13 9.66
N SER A 83 -11.39 -13.32 9.18
CA SER A 83 -10.56 -14.11 8.25
C SER A 83 -10.18 -13.34 6.98
N CYS A 84 -11.04 -12.43 6.51
CA CYS A 84 -10.74 -11.58 5.35
C CYS A 84 -9.49 -10.71 5.54
N PHE A 85 -9.16 -10.31 6.78
CA PHE A 85 -7.96 -9.55 7.09
C PHE A 85 -6.69 -10.40 7.06
N ILE A 86 -6.77 -11.71 7.31
CA ILE A 86 -5.64 -12.64 7.17
C ILE A 86 -5.24 -12.72 5.70
N THR A 87 -6.22 -12.92 4.81
CA THR A 87 -5.99 -12.95 3.37
C THR A 87 -5.45 -11.62 2.86
N LEU A 88 -6.08 -10.51 3.26
CA LEU A 88 -5.64 -9.16 2.88
C LEU A 88 -4.20 -8.87 3.32
N ARG A 89 -3.82 -9.20 4.57
CA ARG A 89 -2.45 -9.03 5.05
C ARG A 89 -1.47 -9.82 4.21
N LYS A 90 -1.77 -11.09 3.95
CA LYS A 90 -0.91 -11.95 3.13
C LYS A 90 -0.70 -11.37 1.72
N THR A 91 -1.77 -10.92 1.07
CA THR A 91 -1.69 -10.29 -0.25
C THR A 91 -0.85 -9.00 -0.20
N LEU A 92 -0.99 -8.19 0.84
CA LEU A 92 -0.18 -6.97 1.02
C LEU A 92 1.30 -7.28 1.24
N ASP A 93 1.64 -8.26 2.09
CA ASP A 93 3.02 -8.66 2.35
C ASP A 93 3.71 -9.15 1.06
N GLU A 94 3.00 -9.96 0.25
CA GLU A 94 3.48 -10.41 -1.06
C GLU A 94 3.65 -9.24 -2.04
N ALA A 95 2.69 -8.31 -2.08
CA ALA A 95 2.76 -7.13 -2.93
C ALA A 95 3.90 -6.19 -2.54
N SER A 96 4.15 -6.02 -1.24
CA SER A 96 5.21 -5.19 -0.67
C SER A 96 6.58 -5.76 -1.04
N ALA A 97 6.79 -7.06 -0.82
CA ALA A 97 8.01 -7.75 -1.23
C ALA A 97 8.24 -7.63 -2.76
N LEU A 98 7.18 -7.78 -3.56
CA LEU A 98 7.24 -7.64 -5.01
C LEU A 98 7.59 -6.20 -5.44
N ALA A 99 7.01 -5.18 -4.80
CA ALA A 99 7.27 -3.78 -5.09
C ALA A 99 8.75 -3.43 -4.82
N HIS A 100 9.31 -3.90 -3.70
CA HIS A 100 10.71 -3.74 -3.38
C HIS A 100 11.64 -4.48 -4.36
N LEU A 101 11.31 -5.73 -4.72
CA LEU A 101 12.05 -6.49 -5.71
C LEU A 101 12.04 -5.78 -7.07
N ASN A 102 10.87 -5.32 -7.51
CA ASN A 102 10.72 -4.58 -8.77
C ASN A 102 11.53 -3.28 -8.76
N TYR A 103 11.53 -2.54 -7.64
CA TYR A 103 12.33 -1.33 -7.47
C TYR A 103 13.84 -1.59 -7.62
N MET A 104 14.35 -2.68 -7.02
CA MET A 104 15.76 -3.07 -7.14
C MET A 104 16.15 -3.44 -8.58
N ASN A 105 15.20 -3.95 -9.37
CA ASN A 105 15.39 -4.38 -10.75
C ASN A 105 15.11 -3.27 -11.79
N GLN A 106 14.84 -2.03 -11.36
CA GLN A 106 14.67 -0.90 -12.27
C GLN A 106 16.04 -0.41 -12.80
N LEU A 107 16.24 -0.50 -14.11
CA LEU A 107 17.52 -0.17 -14.77
C LEU A 107 17.72 1.33 -15.00
N THR A 108 16.65 2.09 -15.29
CA THR A 108 16.76 3.47 -15.80
C THR A 108 16.02 4.51 -14.96
N SER A 109 14.82 4.17 -14.45
CA SER A 109 14.02 5.08 -13.64
C SER A 109 13.69 4.42 -12.29
N ARG A 110 14.40 4.86 -11.25
CA ARG A 110 14.13 4.43 -9.86
C ARG A 110 12.86 5.11 -9.35
N ASN A 111 11.71 4.55 -9.70
CA ASN A 111 10.39 5.02 -9.29
C ASN A 111 9.85 4.20 -8.12
N LYS A 112 9.43 4.90 -7.06
CA LYS A 112 8.88 4.32 -5.83
C LYS A 112 7.35 4.20 -5.82
N GLU A 113 6.67 4.55 -6.92
CA GLU A 113 5.19 4.53 -7.01
C GLU A 113 4.55 3.25 -6.47
N ASP A 114 5.02 2.07 -6.87
CA ASP A 114 4.44 0.81 -6.38
C ASP A 114 4.69 0.60 -4.87
N ILE A 115 5.86 1.01 -4.35
CA ILE A 115 6.18 0.94 -2.92
C ILE A 115 5.28 1.88 -2.13
N GLU A 116 5.16 3.13 -2.57
CA GLU A 116 4.35 4.15 -1.90
C GLU A 116 2.86 3.79 -1.92
N TYR A 117 2.39 3.20 -3.02
CA TYR A 117 1.02 2.72 -3.15
C TYR A 117 0.71 1.57 -2.18
N ILE A 118 1.58 0.55 -2.12
CA ILE A 118 1.36 -0.59 -1.23
C ILE A 118 1.48 -0.16 0.24
N ALA A 119 2.44 0.68 0.60
CA ALA A 119 2.56 1.22 1.96
C ALA A 119 1.29 1.97 2.40
N MET A 120 0.69 2.76 1.50
CA MET A 120 -0.60 3.41 1.76
C MET A 120 -1.72 2.39 2.00
N ARG A 121 -1.79 1.31 1.22
CA ARG A 121 -2.80 0.25 1.41
C ARG A 121 -2.57 -0.56 2.68
N GLU A 122 -1.33 -0.75 3.11
CA GLU A 122 -1.01 -1.37 4.42
C GLU A 122 -1.59 -0.54 5.57
N GLU A 123 -1.39 0.78 5.57
CA GLU A 123 -1.91 1.69 6.60
C GLU A 123 -3.45 1.73 6.61
N GLN A 124 -4.09 1.71 5.43
CA GLN A 124 -5.53 1.60 5.35
C GLN A 124 -6.06 0.25 5.84
N SER A 125 -5.34 -0.84 5.57
CA SER A 125 -5.70 -2.19 6.05
C SER A 125 -5.68 -2.27 7.58
N ASP A 126 -4.68 -1.67 8.22
CA ASP A 126 -4.63 -1.52 9.68
C ASP A 126 -5.85 -0.77 10.20
N THR A 127 -6.19 0.35 9.56
CA THR A 127 -7.36 1.16 9.91
C THR A 127 -8.67 0.36 9.78
N LEU A 128 -8.83 -0.42 8.70
CA LEU A 128 -10.00 -1.31 8.54
C LEU A 128 -10.06 -2.37 9.65
N TYR A 129 -8.93 -2.93 10.07
CA TYR A 129 -8.91 -3.89 11.16
C TYR A 129 -9.31 -3.27 12.50
N GLU A 130 -8.92 -2.03 12.78
CA GLU A 130 -9.39 -1.29 13.95
C GLU A 130 -10.90 -1.03 13.90
N ILE A 131 -11.42 -0.59 12.75
CA ILE A 131 -12.87 -0.42 12.53
C ILE A 131 -13.60 -1.75 12.80
N TYR A 132 -13.08 -2.86 12.29
CA TYR A 132 -13.66 -4.18 12.50
C TYR A 132 -13.82 -4.51 13.99
N LYS A 133 -12.79 -4.26 14.82
CA LYS A 133 -12.86 -4.51 16.26
C LYS A 133 -13.94 -3.68 16.94
N HIS A 134 -14.12 -2.43 16.52
CA HIS A 134 -15.21 -1.58 17.03
C HIS A 134 -16.59 -2.11 16.62
N LEU A 135 -16.76 -2.53 15.36
CA LEU A 135 -18.02 -3.10 14.85
C LEU A 135 -18.43 -4.37 15.60
N ARG A 136 -17.48 -5.24 15.97
CA ARG A 136 -17.78 -6.44 16.76
C ARG A 136 -18.38 -6.13 18.13
N GLY A 137 -18.06 -4.98 18.71
CA GLY A 137 -18.57 -4.56 20.01
C GLY A 137 -19.98 -3.98 19.98
N ILE A 138 -20.51 -3.63 18.80
CA ILE A 138 -21.84 -3.04 18.63
C ILE A 138 -22.89 -4.16 18.77
N GLN A 139 -23.81 -3.99 19.72
CA GLN A 139 -24.84 -4.98 20.05
C GLN A 139 -26.22 -4.59 19.52
N THR A 140 -26.56 -3.30 19.50
CA THR A 140 -27.83 -2.81 18.93
C THR A 140 -27.59 -2.06 17.62
N VAL A 141 -28.66 -1.71 16.90
CA VAL A 141 -28.60 -0.86 15.69
C VAL A 141 -29.12 0.53 16.04
N PRO A 142 -28.23 1.51 16.33
CA PRO A 142 -28.66 2.88 16.55
C PRO A 142 -29.28 3.49 15.29
N ASN A 143 -30.14 4.50 15.45
CA ASN A 143 -30.76 5.20 14.31
C ASN A 143 -29.73 5.76 13.31
N THR A 144 -28.51 6.05 13.77
CA THR A 144 -27.40 6.56 12.95
C THR A 144 -26.69 5.50 12.12
N ALA A 145 -26.89 4.21 12.45
CA ALA A 145 -26.20 3.09 11.80
C ALA A 145 -26.51 3.02 10.31
N GLU A 146 -27.75 3.31 9.89
CA GLU A 146 -28.12 3.28 8.47
C GLU A 146 -27.35 4.31 7.64
N MET A 147 -27.21 5.52 8.16
CA MET A 147 -26.50 6.60 7.47
C MET A 147 -25.00 6.26 7.33
N LEU A 148 -24.39 5.73 8.39
CA LEU A 148 -23.00 5.29 8.36
C LEU A 148 -22.79 4.09 7.44
N SER A 149 -23.72 3.13 7.44
CA SER A 149 -23.70 1.98 6.52
C SER A 149 -23.71 2.43 5.06
N ARG A 150 -24.62 3.34 4.69
CA ARG A 150 -24.69 3.89 3.32
C ARG A 150 -23.38 4.59 2.95
N PHE A 151 -22.77 5.31 3.88
CA PHE A 151 -21.47 5.94 3.64
C PHE A 151 -20.35 4.92 3.40
N PHE A 152 -20.26 3.85 4.21
CA PHE A 152 -19.30 2.76 3.99
C PHE A 152 -19.51 2.05 2.65
N GLU A 153 -20.77 1.84 2.25
CA GLU A 153 -21.10 1.24 0.95
C GLU A 153 -20.64 2.15 -0.19
N LYS A 154 -20.89 3.46 -0.09
CA LYS A 154 -20.44 4.44 -1.08
C LYS A 154 -18.91 4.47 -1.17
N VAL A 155 -18.21 4.53 -0.03
CA VAL A 155 -16.74 4.47 0.00
C VAL A 155 -16.24 3.17 -0.67
N SER A 156 -16.91 2.03 -0.45
CA SER A 156 -16.57 0.78 -1.12
C SER A 156 -16.73 0.85 -2.65
N ILE A 157 -17.80 1.45 -3.14
CA ILE A 157 -18.09 1.57 -4.58
C ILE A 157 -17.06 2.50 -5.24
N GLU A 158 -16.77 3.62 -4.58
CA GLU A 158 -15.87 4.67 -5.07
C GLU A 158 -14.38 4.39 -4.80
N TYR A 159 -14.06 3.31 -4.08
CA TYR A 159 -12.70 2.93 -3.75
C TYR A 159 -11.91 2.66 -5.04
N SER A 160 -10.90 3.46 -5.33
CA SER A 160 -10.03 3.20 -6.49
C SER A 160 -8.66 3.85 -6.33
N MET A 161 -7.75 3.52 -7.26
CA MET A 161 -6.46 4.18 -7.34
C MET A 161 -6.63 5.65 -7.77
N GLU A 162 -7.57 5.92 -8.68
CA GLU A 162 -7.78 7.21 -9.34
C GLU A 162 -8.59 8.21 -8.51
N ASN A 163 -9.40 7.74 -7.57
CA ASN A 163 -10.22 8.61 -6.73
C ASN A 163 -9.33 9.44 -5.78
N THR A 164 -9.50 10.77 -5.79
CA THR A 164 -8.77 11.70 -4.93
C THR A 164 -9.34 11.80 -3.51
N VAL A 165 -10.50 11.21 -3.28
CA VAL A 165 -11.31 11.18 -2.04
C VAL A 165 -11.86 12.53 -1.58
N ASP A 166 -11.65 13.63 -2.30
CA ASP A 166 -12.12 14.97 -1.89
C ASP A 166 -13.64 15.01 -1.68
N GLY A 167 -14.41 14.39 -2.58
CA GLY A 167 -15.87 14.28 -2.46
C GLY A 167 -16.31 13.43 -1.26
N LEU A 168 -15.63 12.31 -1.01
CA LEU A 168 -15.91 11.44 0.14
C LEU A 168 -15.53 12.11 1.47
N MET A 169 -14.48 12.93 1.49
CA MET A 169 -14.09 13.69 2.68
C MET A 169 -15.11 14.80 3.01
N ALA A 170 -15.65 15.50 2.00
CA ALA A 170 -16.70 16.49 2.22
C ALA A 170 -17.97 15.85 2.82
N GLU A 171 -18.40 14.71 2.28
CA GLU A 171 -19.55 13.97 2.82
C GLU A 171 -19.27 13.38 4.21
N TYR A 172 -18.03 12.94 4.47
CA TYR A 172 -17.59 12.54 5.81
C TYR A 172 -17.77 13.69 6.81
N ASP A 173 -17.34 14.91 6.46
CA ASP A 173 -17.44 16.07 7.35
C ASP A 173 -18.90 16.46 7.65
N GLU A 174 -19.77 16.40 6.63
CA GLU A 174 -21.22 16.59 6.80
C GLU A 174 -21.80 15.54 7.75
N LEU A 175 -21.50 14.26 7.51
CA LEU A 175 -21.99 13.15 8.32
C LEU A 175 -21.47 13.22 9.76
N ASN A 176 -20.19 13.54 9.95
CA ASN A 176 -19.57 13.72 11.27
C ASN A 176 -20.20 14.90 12.04
N THR A 177 -20.55 15.98 11.34
CA THR A 177 -21.26 17.12 11.94
C THR A 177 -22.66 16.69 12.38
N HIS A 178 -23.41 16.03 11.50
CA HIS A 178 -24.74 15.51 11.81
C HIS A 178 -24.75 14.59 13.03
N MET A 179 -23.78 13.67 13.14
CA MET A 179 -23.66 12.78 14.30
C MET A 179 -23.43 13.55 15.60
N LYS A 180 -22.65 14.64 15.58
CA LYS A 180 -22.35 15.47 16.77
C LYS A 180 -23.56 16.29 17.24
N GLU A 181 -24.46 16.65 16.33
CA GLU A 181 -25.67 17.43 16.63
C GLU A 181 -26.81 16.59 17.21
N MET A 182 -26.67 15.26 17.22
CA MET A 182 -27.69 14.37 17.77
C MET A 182 -27.95 14.62 19.26
N PRO A 183 -29.20 14.46 19.74
CA PRO A 183 -29.52 14.58 21.17
C PRO A 183 -28.67 13.63 22.01
N LEU A 184 -28.30 14.02 23.23
CA LEU A 184 -27.53 13.17 24.14
C LEU A 184 -28.19 11.78 24.32
N PRO A 185 -27.38 10.72 24.51
CA PRO A 185 -27.92 9.39 24.78
C PRO A 185 -28.75 9.40 26.07
N LYS A 186 -29.86 8.66 26.07
CA LYS A 186 -30.82 8.59 27.18
C LYS A 186 -30.33 7.68 28.30
N ASP A 187 -29.53 6.68 27.95
CA ASP A 187 -28.98 5.69 28.87
C ASP A 187 -27.55 5.27 28.49
N ARG A 188 -26.97 4.43 29.35
CA ARG A 188 -25.58 3.95 29.22
C ARG A 188 -25.38 3.03 28.02
N GLU A 189 -26.37 2.22 27.69
CA GLU A 189 -26.30 1.28 26.56
C GLU A 189 -26.26 2.06 25.24
N GLU A 190 -27.17 3.04 25.10
CA GLU A 190 -27.19 3.96 23.96
C GLU A 190 -25.89 4.78 23.88
N PHE A 191 -25.33 5.22 25.01
CA PHE A 191 -24.03 5.91 25.03
C PHE A 191 -22.91 5.01 24.51
N GLU A 192 -22.82 3.77 24.97
CA GLU A 192 -21.76 2.85 24.56
C GLU A 192 -21.84 2.50 23.07
N ASP A 193 -23.04 2.22 22.54
CA ASP A 193 -23.22 1.93 21.12
C ASP A 193 -22.92 3.14 20.24
N ARG A 194 -23.33 4.35 20.66
CA ARG A 194 -22.96 5.58 19.96
C ARG A 194 -21.45 5.83 20.00
N ALA A 195 -20.80 5.62 21.14
CA ALA A 195 -19.34 5.77 21.25
C ALA A 195 -18.59 4.83 20.29
N ARG A 196 -19.06 3.58 20.16
CA ARG A 196 -18.52 2.62 19.19
C ARG A 196 -18.77 3.06 17.74
N LEU A 197 -19.97 3.54 17.40
CA LEU A 197 -20.24 4.11 16.06
C LEU A 197 -19.37 5.33 15.75
N PHE A 198 -19.13 6.21 16.73
CA PHE A 198 -18.20 7.33 16.56
C PHE A 198 -16.76 6.86 16.32
N ALA A 199 -16.33 5.76 16.96
CA ALA A 199 -15.01 5.18 16.68
C ALA A 199 -14.92 4.59 15.27
N VAL A 200 -15.97 3.88 14.81
CA VAL A 200 -16.09 3.39 13.42
C VAL A 200 -16.06 4.56 12.42
N MET A 201 -16.82 5.61 12.72
CA MET A 201 -16.87 6.84 11.94
C MET A 201 -15.49 7.49 11.85
N ARG A 202 -14.80 7.66 12.98
CA ARG A 202 -13.44 8.22 12.97
C ARG A 202 -12.50 7.36 12.12
N GLY A 203 -12.57 6.04 12.26
CA GLY A 203 -11.73 5.13 11.47
C GLY A 203 -11.95 5.27 9.96
N ILE A 204 -13.19 5.41 9.47
CA ILE A 204 -13.40 5.63 8.03
C ILE A 204 -12.87 6.99 7.57
N GLY A 205 -12.93 8.01 8.43
CA GLY A 205 -12.28 9.30 8.21
C GLY A 205 -10.76 9.17 8.09
N ASP A 206 -10.12 8.44 9.00
CA ASP A 206 -8.68 8.17 8.97
C ASP A 206 -8.28 7.42 7.69
N LEU A 207 -9.08 6.44 7.27
CA LEU A 207 -8.88 5.70 6.01
C LEU A 207 -8.87 6.63 4.80
N LEU A 208 -9.82 7.56 4.72
CA LEU A 208 -9.88 8.55 3.63
C LEU A 208 -8.71 9.53 3.72
N TYR A 209 -8.37 9.99 4.92
CA TYR A 209 -7.26 10.91 5.13
C TYR A 209 -5.90 10.33 4.70
N ILE A 210 -5.64 9.04 4.97
CA ILE A 210 -4.46 8.32 4.49
C ILE A 210 -4.34 8.42 2.96
N LYS A 211 -5.45 8.18 2.25
CA LYS A 211 -5.50 8.30 0.79
C LYS A 211 -5.29 9.74 0.32
N HIS A 212 -5.91 10.71 0.98
CA HIS A 212 -5.76 12.13 0.67
C HIS A 212 -4.29 12.58 0.77
N ILE A 213 -3.60 12.21 1.84
CA ILE A 213 -2.17 12.50 2.02
C ILE A 213 -1.31 11.85 0.93
N TYR A 214 -1.63 10.61 0.54
CA TYR A 214 -0.95 9.96 -0.59
C TYR A 214 -1.13 10.74 -1.91
N VAL A 215 -2.35 11.20 -2.22
CA VAL A 215 -2.64 11.98 -3.43
C VAL A 215 -1.87 13.31 -3.43
N LEU A 216 -1.84 14.03 -2.31
CA LEU A 216 -1.08 15.28 -2.17
C LEU A 216 0.43 15.06 -2.36
N LYS A 217 0.98 13.99 -1.78
CA LYS A 217 2.40 13.63 -1.95
C LYS A 217 2.71 13.36 -3.42
N ALA A 218 1.87 12.56 -4.11
CA ALA A 218 2.05 12.24 -5.52
C ALA A 218 1.99 13.49 -6.42
N ALA A 219 1.04 14.40 -6.15
CA ALA A 219 0.92 15.67 -6.88
C ALA A 219 2.16 16.56 -6.71
N ASN A 220 2.67 16.67 -5.48
CA ASN A 220 3.87 17.45 -5.19
C ASN A 220 5.11 16.88 -5.89
N GLN A 221 5.31 15.56 -5.86
CA GLN A 221 6.41 14.90 -6.56
C GLN A 221 6.33 15.14 -8.08
N ARG A 222 5.14 15.08 -8.67
CA ARG A 222 4.92 15.36 -10.10
C ARG A 222 5.29 16.81 -10.45
N ASN A 223 4.88 17.77 -9.63
CA ASN A 223 5.20 19.19 -9.83
C ASN A 223 6.70 19.48 -9.74
N LEU A 224 7.42 18.79 -8.84
CA LEU A 224 8.88 18.90 -8.74
C LEU A 224 9.58 18.39 -10.00
N LYS A 225 9.20 17.20 -10.49
CA LYS A 225 9.75 16.63 -11.74
C LYS A 225 9.53 17.56 -12.94
N LEU A 226 8.35 18.19 -13.04
CA LEU A 226 8.04 19.13 -14.13
C LEU A 226 8.95 20.38 -14.09
N ARG A 227 9.26 20.89 -12.89
CA ARG A 227 10.19 22.03 -12.73
C ARG A 227 11.62 21.68 -13.09
N GLU A 228 12.05 20.45 -12.84
CA GLU A 228 13.39 19.98 -13.22
C GLU A 228 13.53 19.84 -14.74
N LEU A 229 12.48 19.42 -15.44
CA LEU A 229 12.47 19.31 -16.91
C LEU A 229 12.43 20.67 -17.64
N GLN A 230 12.10 21.74 -16.94
CA GLN A 230 12.04 23.11 -17.47
C GLN A 230 13.32 23.93 -17.21
N LYS A 231 14.31 23.35 -16.53
CA LYS A 231 15.64 23.94 -16.28
C LYS A 231 16.66 23.34 -17.24
#